data_AF-A0A9Q5JFN7-F1
#
_entry.id   AF-A0A9Q5JFN7-F1
#
_cell.length_a   1.000
_cell.length_b   1.000
_cell.length_c   1.000
_cell.angle_alpha   90.00
_cell.angle_beta   90.00
_cell.angle_gamma   90.00
#
_symmetry.space_group_name_H-M   'P 1'
#
loop_
_entity.id
_entity.type
_entity.pdbx_description
1 polymer ?
#
loop_
_entity_poly.entity_id
_entity_poly.type
_entity_poly.pdbx_seq_one_letter_code
_entity_poly.pdbx_strand_id
1 'polypeptide(L)'
;MKVKKIIPILLLTTLAGISLAACTSKKSNDKPIETNTNTSTTTQESTNESEGTFTAVIDGDVSQNETVDKSYRFLLKDVDSTDDPNDILPVMKNNGVVLNLEKSQLPDDFKIEDYKDGQKVKFVIKGLAPMTASIPPQVAGNAVKSLEKN
;
A
#
# COMPACT_ATOMS: atom_id res chain seq x y z
N MET A 1 40.69 11.91 56.56
CA MET A 1 41.06 10.49 56.71
C MET A 1 41.16 9.86 55.32
N LYS A 2 42.33 9.29 55.01
CA LYS A 2 42.64 8.20 54.05
C LYS A 2 42.02 8.18 52.62
N VAL A 3 42.88 8.54 51.67
CA VAL A 3 43.22 7.87 50.39
C VAL A 3 42.39 6.68 49.90
N LYS A 4 42.05 6.64 48.59
CA LYS A 4 42.73 5.81 47.56
C LYS A 4 42.01 5.86 46.20
N LYS A 5 42.79 6.09 45.13
CA LYS A 5 42.49 5.74 43.72
C LYS A 5 42.45 4.22 43.58
N ILE A 6 41.51 3.66 42.79
CA ILE A 6 41.72 2.40 42.02
C ILE A 6 40.79 2.37 40.78
N ILE A 7 41.40 2.49 39.59
CA ILE A 7 41.01 1.91 38.27
C ILE A 7 41.68 0.49 38.25
N PRO A 8 41.26 -0.62 37.56
CA PRO A 8 40.63 -0.79 36.22
C PRO A 8 39.66 -2.02 36.10
N ILE A 9 39.45 -2.49 34.84
CA ILE A 9 39.15 -3.89 34.39
C ILE A 9 37.65 -4.18 34.18
N LEU A 10 37.17 -4.85 33.13
CA LEU A 10 37.66 -5.41 31.85
C LEU A 10 36.48 -6.26 31.31
N LEU A 11 36.36 -6.42 29.98
CA LEU A 11 35.64 -7.52 29.28
C LEU A 11 34.08 -7.46 29.34
N LEU A 12 33.29 -7.81 28.32
CA LEU A 12 33.50 -8.70 27.18
C LEU A 12 32.45 -8.41 26.07
N THR A 13 32.93 -8.51 24.85
CA THR A 13 32.29 -8.51 23.52
C THR A 13 31.08 -9.43 23.35
N THR A 14 30.12 -9.04 22.50
CA THR A 14 29.70 -9.85 21.32
C THR A 14 29.00 -8.96 20.28
N LEU A 15 29.75 -8.66 19.20
CA LEU A 15 29.24 -8.11 17.95
C LEU A 15 28.88 -9.31 17.06
N ALA A 16 27.59 -9.66 16.98
CA ALA A 16 27.13 -10.70 16.07
C ALA A 16 26.99 -10.10 14.67
N GLY A 17 28.08 -10.16 13.89
CA GLY A 17 28.06 -9.92 12.46
C GLY A 17 27.34 -11.06 11.75
N ILE A 18 26.20 -10.75 11.12
CA ILE A 18 25.53 -11.68 10.22
C ILE A 18 26.22 -11.54 8.87
N SER A 19 27.18 -12.42 8.59
CA SER A 19 27.81 -12.54 7.28
C SER A 19 26.77 -12.96 6.26
N LEU A 20 26.51 -12.09 5.28
CA LEU A 20 25.74 -12.44 4.08
C LEU A 20 26.62 -13.38 3.23
N ALA A 21 26.25 -14.66 3.20
CA ALA A 21 26.86 -15.63 2.31
C ALA A 21 26.54 -15.24 0.85
N ALA A 22 27.58 -14.81 0.12
CA ALA A 22 27.54 -14.69 -1.33
C ALA A 22 27.56 -16.11 -1.93
N CYS A 23 26.39 -16.63 -2.30
CA CYS A 23 26.30 -17.78 -3.19
C CYS A 23 26.68 -17.33 -4.61
N THR A 24 27.92 -17.61 -5.00
CA THR A 24 28.29 -17.70 -6.42
C THR A 24 27.99 -19.13 -6.87
N SER A 25 27.12 -19.27 -7.87
CA SER A 25 26.87 -20.56 -8.53
C SER A 25 27.29 -20.46 -9.99
N LYS A 26 28.17 -21.36 -10.40
CA LYS A 26 28.52 -21.57 -11.81
C LYS A 26 28.39 -23.04 -12.17
N LYS A 27 27.48 -23.27 -13.14
CA LYS A 27 27.56 -24.23 -14.26
C LYS A 27 26.72 -25.54 -14.21
N SER A 28 25.60 -25.46 -14.95
CA SER A 28 24.92 -26.44 -15.86
C SER A 28 24.46 -27.82 -15.39
N ASN A 29 23.16 -28.12 -15.49
CA ASN A 29 22.52 -28.86 -16.60
C ASN A 29 21.01 -29.02 -16.36
N ASP A 30 20.23 -28.78 -17.42
CA ASP A 30 18.89 -29.27 -17.78
C ASP A 30 17.87 -29.80 -16.72
N LYS A 31 16.72 -29.09 -16.60
CA LYS A 31 15.31 -29.55 -16.74
C LYS A 31 14.36 -28.56 -16.03
N PRO A 32 13.29 -28.04 -16.68
CA PRO A 32 12.47 -26.96 -16.10
C PRO A 32 11.50 -27.52 -15.06
N ILE A 33 11.57 -26.99 -13.83
CA ILE A 33 10.52 -27.08 -12.82
C ILE A 33 10.05 -25.65 -12.58
N GLU A 34 8.74 -25.48 -12.73
CA GLU A 34 8.00 -24.27 -12.43
C GLU A 34 8.37 -23.75 -11.04
N THR A 35 8.80 -22.49 -10.96
CA THR A 35 8.75 -21.73 -9.71
C THR A 35 8.45 -20.30 -10.08
N ASN A 36 7.19 -19.95 -9.83
CA ASN A 36 6.64 -18.62 -9.95
C ASN A 36 7.29 -17.75 -8.85
N THR A 37 8.46 -17.18 -9.14
CA THR A 37 9.08 -16.18 -8.27
C THR A 37 8.39 -14.86 -8.53
N ASN A 38 7.37 -14.58 -7.71
CA ASN A 38 6.77 -13.26 -7.59
C ASN A 38 7.89 -12.26 -7.29
N THR A 39 8.31 -11.58 -8.34
CA THR A 39 9.17 -10.41 -8.24
C THR A 39 8.26 -9.28 -7.78
N SER A 40 8.34 -8.98 -6.47
CA SER A 40 7.83 -7.75 -5.90
C SER A 40 8.55 -6.59 -6.57
N THR A 41 7.93 -6.02 -7.60
CA THR A 41 8.35 -4.76 -8.19
C THR A 41 7.84 -3.65 -7.29
N THR A 42 8.70 -3.23 -6.37
CA THR A 42 8.62 -1.90 -5.79
C THR A 42 8.91 -0.90 -6.90
N THR A 43 7.88 -0.36 -7.52
CA THR A 43 8.00 0.81 -8.40
C THR A 43 7.41 2.00 -7.65
N GLN A 44 8.30 2.82 -7.09
CA GLN A 44 7.99 4.20 -6.75
C GLN A 44 8.38 5.09 -7.93
N GLU A 45 7.43 5.97 -8.26
CA GLU A 45 7.60 7.32 -8.79
C GLU A 45 7.61 7.54 -10.32
N SER A 46 6.56 8.26 -10.73
CA SER A 46 6.53 9.28 -11.77
C SER A 46 7.04 8.91 -13.17
N THR A 47 6.23 8.14 -13.88
CA THR A 47 6.10 8.29 -15.34
C THR A 47 4.62 8.47 -15.65
N ASN A 48 4.28 9.15 -16.76
CA ASN A 48 2.90 9.46 -17.14
C ASN A 48 2.09 8.17 -17.37
N GLU A 49 1.59 7.57 -16.30
CA GLU A 49 0.71 6.40 -16.36
C GLU A 49 -0.71 6.87 -16.64
N SER A 50 -1.45 6.08 -17.42
CA SER A 50 -2.86 6.34 -17.71
C SER A 50 -3.67 6.41 -16.41
N GLU A 51 -4.55 7.38 -16.28
CA GLU A 51 -5.38 7.55 -15.08
C GLU A 51 -6.81 7.11 -15.39
N GLY A 52 -7.41 6.30 -14.52
CA GLY A 52 -8.83 5.96 -14.56
C GLY A 52 -9.61 6.77 -13.54
N THR A 53 -10.79 7.25 -13.92
CA THR A 53 -11.70 8.02 -13.05
C THR A 53 -12.95 7.21 -12.76
N PHE A 54 -13.24 7.03 -11.47
CA PHE A 54 -14.31 6.18 -10.99
C PHE A 54 -15.21 6.94 -10.02
N THR A 55 -16.45 6.50 -9.94
CA THR A 55 -17.41 6.95 -8.93
C THR A 55 -17.91 5.75 -8.14
N ALA A 56 -18.19 5.95 -6.87
CA ALA A 56 -18.73 4.91 -6.01
C ALA A 56 -19.55 5.50 -4.87
N VAL A 57 -20.19 4.62 -4.09
CA VAL A 57 -20.92 4.95 -2.88
C VAL A 57 -20.13 4.42 -1.68
N ILE A 58 -19.98 5.23 -0.63
CA ILE A 58 -19.39 4.78 0.64
C ILE A 58 -20.30 3.72 1.26
N ASP A 59 -19.71 2.60 1.67
CA ASP A 59 -20.40 1.49 2.32
C ASP A 59 -19.93 1.37 3.78
N GLY A 60 -20.63 2.06 4.68
CA GLY A 60 -20.29 2.16 6.11
C GLY A 60 -19.46 3.38 6.48
N ASP A 61 -18.83 3.32 7.66
CA ASP A 61 -18.01 4.43 8.17
C ASP A 61 -16.57 4.38 7.62
N VAL A 62 -16.02 5.55 7.32
CA VAL A 62 -14.60 5.73 7.03
C VAL A 62 -13.82 5.56 8.33
N SER A 63 -12.74 4.80 8.30
CA SER A 63 -11.88 4.58 9.47
C SER A 63 -10.44 5.03 9.22
N GLN A 64 -9.75 5.40 10.31
CA GLN A 64 -8.32 5.74 10.27
C GLN A 64 -7.50 4.63 10.93
N ASN A 65 -6.39 4.25 10.31
CA ASN A 65 -5.41 3.35 10.89
C ASN A 65 -4.48 4.11 11.84
N GLU A 66 -4.78 4.10 13.13
CA GLU A 66 -4.03 4.87 14.14
C GLU A 66 -2.61 4.34 14.45
N THR A 67 -2.26 3.12 14.01
CA THR A 67 -1.08 2.40 14.54
C THR A 67 0.09 2.27 13.59
N VAL A 68 -0.12 2.27 12.26
CA VAL A 68 0.95 1.98 11.29
C VAL A 68 1.27 3.19 10.42
N ASP A 69 0.28 3.69 9.69
CA ASP A 69 0.51 4.64 8.59
C ASP A 69 -0.46 5.84 8.61
N LYS A 70 -1.37 5.92 9.59
CA LYS A 70 -2.42 6.96 9.65
C LYS A 70 -3.27 7.02 8.39
N SER A 71 -3.34 5.93 7.62
CA SER A 71 -4.13 5.84 6.41
C SER A 71 -5.62 5.86 6.72
N TYR A 72 -6.39 6.39 5.78
CA TYR A 72 -7.85 6.41 5.80
C TYR A 72 -8.37 5.28 4.91
N ARG A 73 -9.21 4.43 5.48
CA ARG A 73 -9.80 3.29 4.80
C ARG A 73 -11.23 3.61 4.37
N PHE A 74 -11.48 3.53 3.08
CA PHE A 74 -12.80 3.67 2.47
C PHE A 74 -13.25 2.31 1.94
N LEU A 75 -14.39 1.82 2.43
CA LEU A 75 -15.11 0.71 1.79
C LEU A 75 -16.13 1.31 0.83
N LEU A 76 -16.06 0.92 -0.44
CA LEU A 76 -16.86 1.49 -1.51
C LEU A 76 -17.67 0.40 -2.22
N LYS A 77 -18.92 0.70 -2.54
CA LYS A 77 -19.85 -0.13 -3.34
C LYS A 77 -20.36 0.64 -4.56
N ASP A 78 -21.11 -0.03 -5.42
CA ASP A 78 -21.72 0.57 -6.62
C ASP A 78 -20.69 1.33 -7.48
N VAL A 79 -19.52 0.69 -7.68
CA VAL A 79 -18.41 1.28 -8.43
C VAL A 79 -18.77 1.34 -9.91
N ASP A 80 -18.59 2.51 -10.51
CA ASP A 80 -18.73 2.75 -11.94
C ASP A 80 -17.56 3.60 -12.46
N SER A 81 -17.35 3.62 -13.77
CA SER A 81 -16.29 4.42 -14.39
C SER A 81 -16.83 5.57 -15.23
N THR A 82 -16.16 6.72 -15.13
CA THR A 82 -16.27 7.80 -16.13
C THR A 82 -15.19 7.66 -17.20
N ASP A 83 -14.02 7.14 -16.81
CA ASP A 83 -12.92 6.77 -17.69
C ASP A 83 -12.17 5.57 -17.10
N ASP A 84 -11.85 4.57 -17.92
CA ASP A 84 -11.16 3.35 -17.48
C ASP A 84 -10.24 2.82 -18.59
N PRO A 85 -9.10 3.49 -18.84
CA PRO A 85 -8.18 3.11 -19.91
C PRO A 85 -7.49 1.75 -19.67
N ASN A 86 -7.57 1.23 -18.45
CA ASN A 86 -6.87 0.01 -18.02
C ASN A 86 -7.82 -1.17 -17.74
N ASP A 87 -9.13 -1.01 -18.03
CA ASP A 87 -10.17 -2.03 -17.84
C ASP A 87 -10.17 -2.65 -16.42
N ILE A 88 -10.04 -1.81 -15.39
CA ILE A 88 -10.01 -2.25 -13.99
C ILE A 88 -11.39 -2.29 -13.32
N LEU A 89 -12.40 -1.63 -13.89
CA LEU A 89 -13.78 -1.63 -13.41
C LEU A 89 -14.33 -3.05 -13.18
N PRO A 90 -14.15 -4.05 -14.08
CA PRO A 90 -14.69 -5.40 -13.89
C PRO A 90 -14.25 -6.06 -12.57
N VAL A 91 -13.08 -5.71 -12.03
CA VAL A 91 -12.54 -6.25 -10.78
C VAL A 91 -13.27 -5.65 -9.56
N MET A 92 -13.72 -4.40 -9.65
CA MET A 92 -14.36 -3.66 -8.56
C MET A 92 -15.89 -3.71 -8.60
N LYS A 93 -16.48 -3.76 -9.80
CA LYS A 93 -17.92 -3.52 -10.04
C LYS A 93 -18.86 -4.38 -9.20
N ASN A 94 -18.54 -5.66 -9.03
CA ASN A 94 -19.45 -6.61 -8.39
C ASN A 94 -19.30 -6.68 -6.87
N ASN A 95 -18.10 -6.44 -6.35
CA ASN A 95 -17.77 -6.67 -4.94
C ASN A 95 -17.46 -5.38 -4.18
N GLY A 96 -17.45 -4.24 -4.87
CA GLY A 96 -16.91 -3.01 -4.34
C GLY A 96 -15.38 -3.00 -4.34
N VAL A 97 -14.81 -2.03 -3.63
CA VAL A 97 -13.36 -1.87 -3.49
C VAL A 97 -13.03 -1.23 -2.15
N VAL A 98 -11.87 -1.58 -1.59
CA VAL A 98 -11.31 -0.87 -0.43
C VAL A 98 -10.16 0.02 -0.90
N LEU A 99 -10.22 1.31 -0.57
CA LEU A 99 -9.11 2.23 -0.79
C LEU A 99 -8.45 2.57 0.54
N ASN A 100 -7.12 2.46 0.59
CA ASN A 100 -6.32 2.89 1.74
C ASN A 100 -5.56 4.15 1.32
N LEU A 101 -5.86 5.31 1.91
CA LEU A 101 -5.41 6.62 1.43
C LEU A 101 -4.59 7.36 2.48
N GLU A 102 -3.55 8.05 2.03
CA GLU A 102 -2.87 9.05 2.82
C GLU A 102 -3.62 10.38 2.78
N LYS A 103 -3.41 11.25 3.78
CA LYS A 103 -4.02 12.59 3.84
C LYS A 103 -3.69 13.44 2.61
N SER A 104 -2.53 13.24 1.98
CA SER A 104 -2.11 13.94 0.76
C SER A 104 -2.97 13.65 -0.47
N GLN A 105 -3.77 12.59 -0.43
CA GLN A 105 -4.65 12.13 -1.52
C GLN A 105 -6.11 12.54 -1.30
N LEU A 106 -6.37 13.23 -0.19
CA LEU A 106 -7.68 13.72 0.21
C LEU A 106 -7.68 15.26 0.11
N PRO A 107 -8.87 15.89 0.02
CA PRO A 107 -8.97 17.34 0.02
C PRO A 107 -8.31 17.95 1.26
N ASP A 108 -7.79 19.17 1.12
CA ASP A 108 -7.11 19.89 2.20
C ASP A 108 -8.02 20.01 3.44
N ASP A 109 -9.29 20.30 3.22
CA ASP A 109 -10.35 20.43 4.23
C ASP A 109 -10.97 19.09 4.68
N PHE A 110 -10.43 17.95 4.24
CA PHE A 110 -10.94 16.63 4.61
C PHE A 110 -11.03 16.45 6.13
N LYS A 111 -12.23 16.06 6.56
CA LYS A 111 -12.59 15.60 7.91
C LYS A 111 -13.32 14.28 7.79
N ILE A 112 -12.93 13.29 8.58
CA ILE A 112 -13.49 11.93 8.50
C ILE A 112 -15.00 11.92 8.79
N GLU A 113 -15.46 12.84 9.65
CA GLU A 113 -16.87 12.95 10.04
C GLU A 113 -17.78 13.33 8.87
N ASP A 114 -17.22 13.98 7.84
CA ASP A 114 -17.95 14.49 6.70
C ASP A 114 -18.18 13.43 5.61
N TYR A 115 -17.62 12.22 5.76
CA TYR A 115 -17.71 11.08 4.84
C TYR A 115 -18.50 9.94 5.51
N LYS A 116 -19.75 9.78 5.10
CA LYS A 116 -20.75 8.87 5.71
C LYS A 116 -21.23 7.82 4.71
N ASP A 117 -21.74 6.71 5.24
CA ASP A 117 -22.43 5.68 4.46
C ASP A 117 -23.47 6.28 3.50
N GLY A 118 -23.54 5.73 2.30
CA GLY A 118 -24.46 6.14 1.24
C GLY A 118 -24.04 7.39 0.45
N GLN A 119 -22.97 8.09 0.84
CA GLN A 119 -22.49 9.24 0.08
C GLN A 119 -21.73 8.82 -1.18
N LYS A 120 -21.87 9.62 -2.24
CA LYS A 120 -21.12 9.43 -3.48
C LYS A 120 -19.75 10.07 -3.39
N VAL A 121 -18.76 9.35 -3.89
CA VAL A 121 -17.38 9.81 -4.03
C VAL A 121 -16.89 9.57 -5.44
N LYS A 122 -15.89 10.35 -5.84
CA LYS A 122 -15.12 10.20 -7.06
C LYS A 122 -13.67 9.96 -6.68
N PHE A 123 -13.02 8.99 -7.33
CA PHE A 123 -11.62 8.69 -7.09
C PHE A 123 -10.89 8.42 -8.39
N VAL A 124 -9.58 8.63 -8.36
CA VAL A 124 -8.69 8.47 -9.52
C VAL A 124 -7.62 7.44 -9.21
N ILE A 125 -7.45 6.45 -10.08
CA ILE A 125 -6.44 5.40 -9.98
C ILE A 125 -5.39 5.59 -11.08
N LYS A 126 -4.12 5.41 -10.74
CA LYS A 126 -2.98 5.45 -11.67
C LYS A 126 -2.70 4.06 -12.21
N GLY A 127 -2.56 3.95 -13.53
CA GLY A 127 -2.12 2.76 -14.23
C GLY A 127 -2.94 1.51 -13.91
N LEU A 128 -2.28 0.35 -14.07
CA LEU A 128 -2.78 -0.93 -13.57
C LEU A 128 -2.42 -1.05 -12.09
N ALA A 129 -3.29 -0.51 -11.23
CA ALA A 129 -3.04 -0.49 -9.80
C ALA A 129 -2.93 -1.91 -9.21
N PRO A 130 -1.93 -2.17 -8.34
CA PRO A 130 -1.86 -3.42 -7.61
C PRO A 130 -3.05 -3.54 -6.65
N MET A 131 -3.72 -4.69 -6.70
CA MET A 131 -4.88 -5.02 -5.88
C MET A 131 -4.71 -6.37 -5.19
N THR A 132 -5.35 -6.54 -4.02
CA THR A 132 -5.37 -7.83 -3.30
C THR A 132 -6.40 -8.79 -3.91
N ALA A 133 -6.16 -10.10 -3.79
CA ALA A 133 -7.11 -11.15 -4.17
C ALA A 133 -8.22 -11.39 -3.12
N SER A 134 -8.67 -10.32 -2.43
CA SER A 134 -9.75 -10.37 -1.43
C SER A 134 -11.08 -9.92 -2.02
N ILE A 135 -12.16 -10.11 -1.26
CA ILE A 135 -13.51 -9.65 -1.61
C ILE A 135 -14.01 -8.74 -0.47
N PRO A 136 -14.14 -7.41 -0.66
CA PRO A 136 -13.69 -6.66 -1.84
C PRO A 136 -12.16 -6.67 -2.01
N PRO A 137 -11.65 -6.46 -3.23
CA PRO A 137 -10.22 -6.22 -3.45
C PRO A 137 -9.81 -4.89 -2.79
N GLN A 138 -8.56 -4.80 -2.35
CA GLN A 138 -7.99 -3.59 -1.77
C GLN A 138 -6.96 -2.97 -2.70
N VAL A 139 -7.00 -1.66 -2.87
CA VAL A 139 -6.05 -0.88 -3.69
C VAL A 139 -5.00 -0.27 -2.76
N ALA A 140 -3.73 -0.37 -3.17
CA ALA A 140 -2.63 0.27 -2.46
C ALA A 140 -2.69 1.80 -2.59
N GLY A 141 -2.41 2.53 -1.50
CA GLY A 141 -2.56 3.99 -1.48
C GLY A 141 -1.75 4.70 -2.54
N ASN A 142 -0.50 4.31 -2.77
CA ASN A 142 0.36 4.92 -3.81
C ASN A 142 -0.25 4.89 -5.23
N ALA A 143 -1.12 3.92 -5.51
CA ALA A 143 -1.81 3.76 -6.79
C ALA A 143 -3.06 4.63 -6.92
N VAL A 144 -3.63 5.12 -5.81
CA VAL A 144 -4.68 6.13 -5.85
C VAL A 144 -4.03 7.50 -6.05
N LYS A 145 -4.65 8.37 -6.84
CA LYS A 145 -4.22 9.76 -7.00
C LYS A 145 -5.00 10.67 -6.07
N SER A 146 -6.31 10.54 -6.05
CA SER A 146 -7.20 11.37 -5.23
C SER A 146 -8.52 10.67 -4.95
N LEU A 147 -9.18 11.08 -3.87
CA LEU A 147 -10.60 10.79 -3.60
C LEU A 147 -11.27 12.06 -3.07
N GLU A 148 -12.44 12.38 -3.60
CA GLU A 148 -13.27 13.52 -3.17
C GLU A 148 -14.76 13.20 -3.26
N LYS A 149 -15.61 14.06 -2.70
CA LYS A 149 -17.07 13.94 -2.83
C LYS A 149 -17.49 14.20 -4.28
N ASN A 150 -18.55 13.51 -4.73
CA ASN A 150 -19.12 13.64 -6.07
C ASN A 150 -20.54 14.21 -6.04
#